data_AF-A0A2U3PHV3-F1
#
_entry.id   AF-A0A2U3PHV3-F1
#
_cell.length_a   1.000
_cell.length_b   1.000
_cell.length_c   1.000
_cell.angle_alpha   90.00
_cell.angle_beta   90.00
_cell.angle_gamma   90.00
#
_symmetry.space_group_name_H-M   'P 1'
#
loop_
_entity.id
_entity.type
_entity.pdbx_description
1 polymer ?
#
loop_
_entity_poly.entity_id
_entity_poly.type
_entity_poly.pdbx_seq_one_letter_code
_entity_poly.pdbx_strand_id
1 'polypeptide(L)'
;MTTPTPESGGDSPELEPTDDQLRSDEARRYRQKLRETEAQAAQVIQDNIDREARLQATERLLVDQELAGKFADPRDFWTQTELTAVRDESGVVDLAMVAQRADELLSEHPHWASPDPRVPQLAPTSAVGGQGLIGFGPRSVLDVDNVMPQPARSFGQFLTDAANATPPPD
;
A
#
# COMPACT_ATOMS: atom_id res chain seq x y z
N MET A 1 -13.99 -69.09 44.76
CA MET A 1 -13.96 -68.97 43.29
C MET A 1 -12.94 -67.90 42.97
N THR A 2 -11.74 -68.31 42.57
CA THR A 2 -10.61 -67.40 42.30
C THR A 2 -10.38 -67.43 40.80
N THR A 3 -10.65 -66.33 40.10
CA THR A 3 -10.35 -66.18 38.67
C THR A 3 -8.88 -65.80 38.50
N PRO A 4 -8.09 -66.53 37.69
CA PRO A 4 -6.73 -66.13 37.36
C PRO A 4 -6.73 -64.97 36.36
N THR A 5 -5.95 -63.93 36.67
CA THR A 5 -5.58 -62.83 35.77
C THR A 5 -4.56 -63.34 34.76
N PRO A 6 -4.78 -63.20 33.44
CA PRO A 6 -3.70 -63.39 32.47
C PRO A 6 -2.83 -62.12 32.43
N GLU A 7 -1.63 -62.20 33.01
CA GLU A 7 -0.52 -61.34 32.62
C GLU A 7 -0.14 -61.70 31.17
N SER A 8 -0.58 -60.87 30.22
CA SER A 8 -0.13 -60.95 28.84
C SER A 8 0.98 -59.92 28.63
N GLY A 9 2.18 -60.25 29.09
CA GLY A 9 3.42 -59.63 28.66
C GLY A 9 3.69 -59.98 27.20
N GLY A 10 3.10 -59.22 26.29
CA GLY A 10 3.38 -59.29 24.85
C GLY A 10 4.59 -58.43 24.51
N ASP A 11 5.77 -58.95 24.79
CA ASP A 11 7.02 -58.51 24.18
C ASP A 11 6.91 -58.80 22.67
N SER A 12 6.43 -57.81 21.92
CA SER A 12 6.36 -57.89 20.45
C SER A 12 7.78 -57.77 19.91
N PRO A 13 8.25 -58.73 19.09
CA PRO A 13 9.57 -58.60 18.49
C PRO A 13 9.57 -57.36 17.60
N GLU A 14 10.38 -56.37 17.98
CA GLU A 14 10.70 -55.23 17.14
C GLU A 14 11.44 -55.79 15.91
N LEU A 15 10.69 -55.98 14.82
CA LEU A 15 11.25 -56.48 13.56
C LEU A 15 12.14 -55.40 12.98
N GLU A 16 13.44 -55.69 12.89
CA GLU A 16 14.41 -54.87 12.19
C GLU A 16 13.90 -54.55 10.77
N PRO A 17 13.95 -53.28 10.34
CA PRO A 17 13.48 -52.88 9.03
C PRO A 17 14.27 -53.62 7.94
N THR A 18 13.55 -54.14 6.94
CA THR A 18 14.18 -54.82 5.80
C THR A 18 14.93 -53.79 4.93
N ASP A 19 16.02 -54.18 4.27
CA ASP A 19 16.80 -53.31 3.36
C ASP A 19 15.94 -52.56 2.33
N ASP A 20 14.87 -53.17 1.83
CA ASP A 20 13.94 -52.54 0.89
C ASP A 20 13.10 -51.42 1.54
N GLN A 21 12.74 -51.57 2.82
CA GLN A 21 12.05 -50.53 3.59
C GLN A 21 12.99 -49.34 3.83
N LEU A 22 14.26 -49.61 4.16
CA LEU A 22 15.28 -48.57 4.32
C LEU A 22 15.49 -47.77 3.03
N ARG A 23 15.64 -48.44 1.88
CA ARG A 23 15.75 -47.78 0.56
C ARG A 23 14.52 -46.95 0.20
N SER A 24 13.33 -47.46 0.47
CA SER A 24 12.08 -46.73 0.23
C SER A 24 11.97 -45.48 1.10
N ASP A 25 12.36 -45.57 2.38
CA ASP A 25 12.37 -44.46 3.31
C ASP A 25 13.39 -43.38 2.93
N GLU A 26 14.59 -43.78 2.48
CA GLU A 26 15.60 -42.87 1.94
C GLU A 26 15.10 -42.13 0.70
N ALA A 27 14.47 -42.84 -0.25
CA ALA A 27 13.88 -42.21 -1.43
C ALA A 27 12.75 -41.23 -1.08
N ARG A 28 11.92 -41.55 -0.08
CA ARG A 28 10.87 -40.65 0.42
C ARG A 28 11.49 -39.40 1.05
N ARG A 29 12.50 -39.56 1.92
CA ARG A 29 13.22 -38.44 2.55
C ARG A 29 13.88 -37.54 1.50
N TYR A 30 14.49 -38.13 0.47
CA TYR A 30 15.10 -37.37 -0.61
C TYR A 30 14.08 -36.52 -1.38
N ARG A 31 12.93 -37.09 -1.75
CA ARG A 31 11.84 -36.35 -2.42
C ARG A 31 11.28 -35.24 -1.55
N GLN A 32 11.13 -35.49 -0.25
CA GLN A 32 10.68 -34.48 0.71
C GLN A 32 11.69 -33.33 0.77
N LYS A 33 12.98 -33.63 0.94
CA LYS A 33 14.04 -32.63 0.97
C LYS A 33 14.09 -31.81 -0.31
N LEU A 34 13.91 -32.44 -1.47
CA LEU A 34 13.87 -31.72 -2.75
C LEU A 34 12.71 -30.71 -2.79
N ARG A 35 11.50 -31.12 -2.40
CA ARG A 35 10.34 -30.21 -2.33
C ARG A 35 10.55 -29.09 -1.32
N GLU A 36 11.16 -29.38 -0.18
CA GLU A 36 11.50 -28.37 0.82
C GLU A 36 12.50 -27.34 0.25
N THR A 37 13.53 -27.79 -0.47
CA THR A 37 14.49 -26.87 -1.10
C THR A 37 13.86 -26.04 -2.22
N GLU A 38 12.96 -26.61 -3.01
CA GLU A 38 12.21 -25.89 -4.05
C GLU A 38 11.27 -24.85 -3.42
N ALA A 39 10.57 -25.21 -2.35
CA ALA A 39 9.70 -24.29 -1.61
C ALA A 39 10.51 -23.14 -0.98
N GLN A 40 11.69 -23.43 -0.41
CA GLN A 40 12.59 -22.40 0.13
C GLN A 40 13.09 -21.45 -0.97
N ALA A 41 13.48 -21.99 -2.13
CA ALA A 41 13.92 -21.17 -3.26
C ALA A 41 12.79 -20.26 -3.78
N ALA A 42 11.58 -20.80 -3.92
CA ALA A 42 10.40 -20.02 -4.33
C ALA A 42 10.08 -18.91 -3.32
N GLN A 43 10.18 -19.20 -2.01
CA GLN A 43 9.96 -18.19 -0.97
C GLN A 43 10.96 -17.04 -1.07
N VAL A 44 12.25 -17.32 -1.23
CA VAL A 44 13.29 -16.28 -1.35
C VAL A 44 13.06 -15.41 -2.58
N ILE A 45 12.66 -16.01 -3.71
CA ILE A 45 12.33 -15.25 -4.93
C ILE A 45 11.16 -14.31 -4.65
N GLN A 46 10.09 -14.81 -4.03
CA GLN A 46 8.92 -13.99 -3.71
C GLN A 46 9.25 -12.85 -2.73
N ASP A 47 10.04 -13.14 -1.68
CA ASP A 47 10.47 -12.14 -0.70
C ASP A 47 11.29 -11.02 -1.35
N ASN A 48 12.16 -11.37 -2.32
CA ASN A 48 12.94 -10.38 -3.07
C ASN A 48 12.05 -9.51 -3.96
N ILE A 49 11.09 -10.10 -4.68
CA ILE A 49 10.12 -9.36 -5.50
C ILE A 49 9.33 -8.38 -4.64
N ASP A 50 8.80 -8.85 -3.50
CA ASP A 50 8.01 -8.02 -2.58
C ASP A 50 8.84 -6.89 -1.99
N ARG A 51 10.11 -7.17 -1.64
CA ARG A 51 11.05 -6.16 -1.14
C ARG A 51 11.34 -5.11 -2.20
N GLU A 52 11.64 -5.52 -3.43
CA GLU A 52 11.89 -4.60 -4.55
C GLU A 52 10.68 -3.71 -4.83
N ALA A 53 9.47 -4.28 -4.83
CA ALA A 53 8.24 -3.51 -5.01
C ALA A 53 8.05 -2.44 -3.92
N ARG A 54 8.34 -2.77 -2.65
CA ARG A 54 8.28 -1.81 -1.53
C ARG A 54 9.32 -0.70 -1.64
N LEU A 55 10.53 -1.04 -2.09
CA LEU A 55 11.59 -0.05 -2.32
C LEU A 55 11.21 0.90 -3.44
N GLN A 56 10.74 0.37 -4.58
CA GLN A 56 10.27 1.19 -5.71
C GLN A 56 9.11 2.11 -5.32
N ALA A 57 8.16 1.63 -4.52
CA ALA A 57 7.05 2.47 -4.04
C ALA A 57 7.54 3.61 -3.14
N THR A 58 8.52 3.34 -2.27
CA THR A 58 9.11 4.35 -1.38
C THR A 58 9.90 5.39 -2.15
N GLU A 59 10.70 4.95 -3.13
CA GLU A 59 11.46 5.82 -4.01
C GLU A 59 10.57 6.72 -4.86
N ARG A 60 9.48 6.18 -5.43
CA ARG A 60 8.48 6.98 -6.14
C ARG A 60 7.88 8.05 -5.24
N LEU A 61 7.56 7.72 -4.00
CA LEU A 61 7.04 8.69 -3.03
C LEU A 61 8.05 9.81 -2.74
N LEU A 62 9.35 9.50 -2.64
CA LEU A 62 10.40 10.50 -2.44
C LEU A 62 10.50 11.45 -3.63
N VAL A 63 10.45 10.92 -4.84
CA VAL A 63 10.43 11.74 -6.06
C VAL A 63 9.15 12.59 -6.12
N ASP A 64 7.98 12.03 -5.82
CA ASP A 64 6.73 12.79 -5.78
C ASP A 64 6.78 13.95 -4.78
N GLN A 65 7.43 13.75 -3.63
CA GLN A 65 7.65 14.82 -2.64
C GLN A 65 8.59 15.91 -3.15
N GLU A 66 9.64 15.56 -3.89
CA GLU A 66 10.57 16.53 -4.48
C GLU A 66 9.92 17.32 -5.63
N LEU A 67 9.01 16.68 -6.37
CA LEU A 67 8.25 17.31 -7.45
C LEU A 67 7.08 18.16 -6.93
N ALA A 68 6.70 18.00 -5.66
CA ALA A 68 5.61 18.73 -5.05
C ALA A 68 5.88 20.25 -5.12
N GLY A 69 4.97 20.96 -5.79
CA GLY A 69 5.08 22.41 -5.99
C GLY A 69 5.77 22.84 -7.28
N LYS A 70 6.49 21.93 -7.98
CA LYS A 70 6.98 22.18 -9.36
C LYS A 70 5.94 21.78 -10.39
N PHE A 71 5.36 20.59 -10.23
CA PHE A 71 4.31 20.06 -11.09
C PHE A 71 2.93 20.31 -10.50
N ALA A 72 1.94 20.52 -11.38
CA ALA A 72 0.53 20.53 -11.00
C ALA A 72 0.06 19.13 -10.58
N ASP A 73 0.48 18.09 -11.31
CA ASP A 73 0.31 16.68 -10.95
C ASP A 73 1.67 15.95 -11.08
N PRO A 74 2.25 15.39 -10.00
CA PRO A 74 3.45 14.57 -10.05
C PRO A 74 3.34 13.35 -10.99
N ARG A 75 2.12 12.89 -11.30
CA ARG A 75 1.89 11.77 -12.23
C ARG A 75 2.35 12.09 -13.66
N ASP A 76 2.29 13.35 -14.07
CA ASP A 76 2.72 13.77 -15.41
C ASP A 76 4.21 13.48 -15.63
N PHE A 77 5.04 13.64 -14.60
CA PHE A 77 6.45 13.27 -14.64
C PHE A 77 6.67 11.79 -14.99
N TRP A 78 5.89 10.90 -14.37
CA TRP A 78 5.98 9.46 -14.59
C TRP A 78 5.43 8.99 -15.94
N THR A 79 4.71 9.84 -16.67
CA THR A 79 4.28 9.51 -18.05
C THR A 79 5.43 9.58 -19.05
N GLN A 80 6.49 10.35 -18.73
CA GLN A 80 7.64 10.57 -19.60
C GLN A 80 8.96 10.05 -19.04
N THR A 81 8.98 9.65 -17.76
CA THR A 81 10.20 9.23 -17.06
C THR A 81 9.94 7.95 -16.29
N GLU A 82 10.87 7.01 -16.41
CA GLU A 82 10.89 5.77 -15.63
C GLU A 82 11.82 5.91 -14.42
N LEU A 83 11.53 5.17 -13.35
CA LEU A 83 12.34 5.21 -12.12
C LEU A 83 13.81 4.82 -12.38
N THR A 84 14.06 3.94 -13.34
CA THR A 84 15.42 3.54 -13.73
C THR A 84 16.23 4.66 -14.37
N ALA A 85 15.57 5.65 -14.99
CA ALA A 85 16.25 6.77 -15.64
C ALA A 85 16.70 7.84 -14.64
N VAL A 86 16.18 7.82 -13.41
CA VAL A 86 16.52 8.75 -12.33
C VAL A 86 17.35 8.10 -11.22
N ARG A 87 17.74 6.84 -11.39
CA ARG A 87 18.66 6.14 -10.50
C ARG A 87 20.10 6.32 -10.96
N ASP A 88 21.00 6.44 -9.99
CA ASP A 88 22.44 6.45 -10.23
C ASP A 88 22.99 5.02 -10.45
N GLU A 89 24.30 4.93 -10.66
CA GLU A 89 25.02 3.65 -10.81
C GLU A 89 24.95 2.78 -9.54
N SER A 90 24.65 3.38 -8.38
CA SER A 90 24.47 2.67 -7.12
C SER A 90 23.05 2.11 -6.94
N GLY A 91 22.14 2.45 -7.85
CA GLY A 91 20.74 2.06 -7.82
C GLY A 91 19.88 2.92 -6.88
N VAL A 92 20.40 4.04 -6.40
CA VAL A 92 19.71 5.01 -5.54
C VAL A 92 19.17 6.13 -6.40
N VAL A 93 18.02 6.70 -6.02
CA VAL A 93 17.45 7.87 -6.71
C VAL A 93 18.36 9.08 -6.54
N ASP A 94 18.81 9.66 -7.65
CA ASP A 94 19.57 10.90 -7.66
C ASP A 94 18.61 12.10 -7.80
N LEU A 95 18.43 12.83 -6.71
CA LEU A 95 17.55 14.01 -6.67
C LEU A 95 18.01 15.14 -7.59
N ALA A 96 19.32 15.26 -7.85
CA ALA A 96 19.81 16.27 -8.78
C ALA A 96 19.40 15.94 -10.22
N MET A 97 19.46 14.66 -10.58
CA MET A 97 18.99 14.18 -11.89
C MET A 97 17.47 14.29 -12.03
N VAL A 98 16.71 14.00 -10.96
CA VAL A 98 15.25 14.25 -10.92
C VAL A 98 14.94 15.72 -11.18
N ALA A 99 15.63 16.63 -10.50
CA ALA A 99 15.42 18.07 -10.66
C ALA A 99 15.76 18.55 -12.08
N GLN A 100 16.88 18.08 -12.64
CA GLN A 100 17.26 18.39 -14.02
C GLN A 100 16.18 17.92 -15.01
N ARG A 101 15.74 16.66 -14.87
CA ARG A 101 14.73 16.08 -15.77
C ARG A 101 13.38 16.78 -15.63
N ALA A 102 13.01 17.17 -14.42
CA ALA A 102 11.85 17.99 -14.15
C ALA A 102 11.89 19.32 -14.90
N ASP A 103 13.01 20.03 -14.85
CA ASP A 103 13.17 21.32 -15.53
C ASP A 103 13.10 21.18 -17.06
N GLU A 104 13.71 20.12 -17.61
CA GLU A 104 13.60 19.77 -19.04
C GLU A 104 12.13 19.53 -19.44
N LEU A 105 11.41 18.70 -18.69
CA LEU A 105 10.01 18.39 -18.97
C LEU A 105 9.10 19.62 -18.85
N LEU A 106 9.34 20.49 -17.88
CA LEU A 106 8.56 21.74 -17.74
C LEU A 106 8.88 22.73 -18.86
N SER A 107 10.08 22.68 -19.45
CA SER A 107 10.40 23.46 -20.64
C SER A 107 9.67 22.95 -21.89
N GLU A 108 9.49 21.64 -22.01
CA GLU A 108 8.77 20.99 -23.11
C GLU A 108 7.24 21.07 -22.94
N HIS A 109 6.77 20.99 -21.70
CA HIS A 109 5.36 21.00 -21.31
C HIS A 109 5.07 22.06 -20.23
N PRO A 110 5.08 23.37 -20.57
CA PRO A 110 4.88 24.44 -19.59
C PRO A 110 3.54 24.41 -18.86
N HIS A 111 2.53 23.76 -19.44
CA HIS A 111 1.19 23.63 -18.85
C HIS A 111 1.13 22.60 -17.71
N TRP A 112 2.17 21.79 -17.51
CA TRP A 112 2.30 20.88 -16.37
C TRP A 112 2.84 21.57 -15.12
N ALA A 113 3.36 22.79 -15.25
CA ALA A 113 3.87 23.56 -14.13
C ALA A 113 2.74 23.86 -13.14
N SER A 114 3.05 23.77 -11.84
CA SER A 114 2.10 24.17 -10.81
C SER A 114 1.76 25.66 -10.96
N PRO A 115 0.49 26.06 -10.92
CA PRO A 115 0.12 27.46 -10.97
C PRO A 115 0.74 28.18 -9.76
N ASP A 116 1.58 29.18 -10.02
CA ASP A 116 2.20 29.97 -8.96
C ASP A 116 1.09 30.60 -8.09
N PRO A 117 0.95 30.21 -6.81
CA PRO A 117 -0.10 30.73 -5.94
C PRO A 117 0.08 32.23 -5.66
N ARG A 118 1.23 32.81 -6.00
CA ARG A 118 1.53 34.23 -5.82
C ARG A 118 1.09 35.09 -7.00
N VAL A 119 0.82 34.48 -8.15
CA VAL A 119 0.23 35.21 -9.27
C VAL A 119 -1.28 35.26 -9.02
N PRO A 120 -1.87 36.43 -8.70
CA PRO A 120 -3.31 36.53 -8.57
C PRO A 120 -3.91 36.12 -9.91
N GLN A 121 -4.63 34.99 -9.93
CA GLN A 121 -5.36 34.58 -11.12
C GLN A 121 -6.29 35.73 -11.49
N LEU A 122 -6.04 36.36 -12.64
CA LEU A 122 -6.94 37.37 -13.17
C LEU A 122 -8.31 36.69 -13.24
N ALA A 123 -9.23 37.17 -12.40
CA ALA A 123 -10.58 36.66 -12.33
C ALA A 123 -11.13 36.51 -13.75
N PRO A 124 -11.83 35.41 -14.08
CA PRO A 124 -12.38 35.23 -15.41
C PRO A 124 -13.20 36.47 -15.74
N THR A 125 -12.85 37.15 -16.84
CA THR A 125 -13.57 38.30 -17.39
C THR A 125 -14.90 37.82 -17.99
N SER A 126 -15.76 37.24 -17.17
CA SER A 126 -17.12 36.88 -17.51
C SER A 126 -18.01 36.90 -16.27
N ALA A 127 -17.74 37.83 -15.35
CA ALA A 127 -18.79 38.33 -14.47
C ALA A 127 -19.61 39.35 -15.27
N VAL A 128 -20.51 38.85 -16.13
CA VAL A 128 -21.64 39.64 -16.61
C VAL A 128 -22.51 39.91 -15.39
N GLY A 129 -22.22 41.03 -14.73
CA GLY A 129 -23.08 41.59 -13.69
C GLY A 129 -24.42 41.94 -14.32
N GLY A 130 -25.39 41.03 -14.21
CA GLY A 130 -26.78 41.29 -14.51
C GLY A 130 -27.39 42.26 -13.50
N GLN A 131 -26.94 43.51 -13.49
CA GLN A 131 -27.68 44.63 -12.93
C GLN A 131 -28.80 45.00 -13.90
N GLY A 132 -29.79 44.11 -13.98
CA GLY A 132 -31.00 44.26 -14.76
C GLY A 132 -32.19 43.93 -13.88
N LEU A 133 -32.80 44.97 -13.32
CA LEU A 133 -34.13 44.93 -12.70
C LEU A 133 -35.11 44.19 -13.62
N ILE A 134 -35.50 42.97 -13.29
CA ILE A 134 -36.76 42.40 -13.75
C ILE A 134 -37.50 41.93 -12.50
N GLY A 135 -38.33 42.84 -11.99
CA GLY A 135 -39.22 42.54 -10.88
C GLY A 135 -40.33 41.61 -11.35
N PHE A 136 -40.44 40.44 -10.69
CA PHE A 136 -41.69 39.73 -10.47
C PHE A 136 -41.56 38.89 -9.19
N GLY A 137 -42.18 39.39 -8.11
CA GLY A 137 -42.96 38.61 -7.14
C GLY A 137 -42.26 37.62 -6.18
N PRO A 138 -42.45 37.77 -4.84
CA PRO A 138 -41.87 36.87 -3.85
C PRO A 138 -42.74 35.61 -3.65
N ARG A 139 -42.13 34.42 -3.70
CA ARG A 139 -42.65 33.19 -3.06
C ARG A 139 -41.49 32.35 -2.52
N SER A 140 -41.10 32.70 -1.30
CA SER A 140 -40.84 31.85 -0.13
C SER A 140 -40.55 30.34 -0.29
N VAL A 141 -39.60 29.92 0.57
CA VAL A 141 -39.39 28.61 1.21
C VAL A 141 -38.51 27.60 0.47
N LEU A 142 -37.20 27.70 0.72
CA LEU A 142 -36.42 26.55 1.15
C LEU A 142 -35.30 27.06 2.07
N ASP A 143 -35.69 27.15 3.33
CA ASP A 143 -34.84 27.29 4.49
C ASP A 143 -34.04 25.97 4.63
N VAL A 144 -32.77 25.98 4.24
CA VAL A 144 -31.79 24.91 4.55
C VAL A 144 -30.52 25.56 5.10
N ASP A 145 -30.70 26.52 6.00
CA ASP A 145 -29.64 26.96 6.92
C ASP A 145 -29.94 26.38 8.30
N ASN A 146 -29.60 25.09 8.51
CA ASN A 146 -29.13 24.64 9.84
C ASN A 146 -28.51 23.22 9.79
N VAL A 147 -27.34 23.07 9.14
CA VAL A 147 -26.46 21.95 9.45
C VAL A 147 -25.44 22.45 10.47
N MET A 148 -25.67 22.09 11.73
CA MET A 148 -24.72 22.26 12.84
C MET A 148 -23.32 21.74 12.42
N PRO A 149 -22.24 22.51 12.58
CA PRO A 149 -20.90 21.95 12.51
C PRO A 149 -20.71 21.02 13.70
N GLN A 150 -20.65 19.71 13.44
CA GLN A 150 -20.21 18.74 14.44
C GLN A 150 -18.77 19.13 14.87
N PRO A 151 -18.47 19.25 16.17
CA PRO A 151 -17.10 19.44 16.61
C PRO A 151 -16.28 18.22 16.18
N ALA A 152 -15.11 18.47 15.60
CA ALA A 152 -14.17 17.42 15.21
C ALA A 152 -13.91 16.51 16.42
N ARG A 153 -14.34 15.23 16.33
CA ARG A 153 -13.96 14.21 17.31
C ARG A 153 -12.46 14.05 17.24
N SER A 154 -11.77 14.35 18.34
CA SER A 154 -10.35 14.09 18.44
C SER A 154 -10.08 12.58 18.42
N PHE A 155 -8.99 12.17 17.75
CA PHE A 155 -8.57 10.75 17.69
C PHE A 155 -8.40 10.14 19.09
N GLY A 156 -8.06 10.95 20.10
CA GLY A 156 -7.97 10.51 21.50
C GLY A 156 -9.31 10.06 22.10
N GLN A 157 -10.44 10.61 21.62
CA GLN A 157 -11.76 10.23 22.13
C GLN A 157 -12.24 8.89 21.56
N PHE A 158 -11.74 8.49 20.40
CA PHE A 158 -11.99 7.18 19.79
C PHE A 158 -11.33 6.04 20.58
N LEU A 159 -10.13 6.26 21.11
CA LEU A 159 -9.41 5.27 21.92
C LEU A 159 -10.07 5.05 23.30
N THR A 160 -10.67 6.10 23.88
CA THR A 160 -11.37 6.00 25.17
C THR A 160 -12.69 5.23 25.05
N ASP A 161 -13.45 5.41 23.95
CA ASP A 161 -14.70 4.67 23.71
C ASP A 161 -14.43 3.18 23.42
N ALA A 162 -13.32 2.85 22.76
CA ALA A 162 -12.92 1.45 22.51
C ALA A 162 -12.54 0.71 23.81
N ALA A 163 -12.01 1.40 24.82
CA ALA A 163 -11.62 0.80 26.10
C ALA A 163 -12.83 0.52 27.02
N ASN A 164 -13.96 1.20 26.82
CA ASN A 164 -15.17 1.06 27.64
C ASN A 164 -16.26 0.17 27.00
N ALA A 165 -16.02 -0.38 25.80
CA ALA A 165 -16.92 -1.31 25.17
C ALA A 165 -16.94 -2.63 25.95
N THR A 166 -17.91 -2.77 26.85
CA THR A 166 -18.18 -4.01 27.58
C THR A 166 -18.64 -5.07 26.55
N PRO A 167 -17.98 -6.23 26.46
CA PRO A 167 -18.40 -7.27 25.53
C PRO A 167 -19.78 -7.81 25.93
N PRO A 168 -20.63 -8.16 24.95
CA PRO A 168 -21.93 -8.75 25.24
C PRO A 168 -21.75 -10.09 25.97
N PRO A 169 -22.64 -10.44 26.92
CA PRO A 169 -22.59 -11.73 27.60
C PRO A 169 -22.89 -12.86 26.61
N ASP A 170 -22.17 -13.97 26.79
CA ASP A 170 -22.22 -15.22 26.00
C ASP A 170 -23.61 -15.84 25.86
#